data_AF-A0A7S1NY44-F1
#
_entry.id   AF-A0A7S1NY44-F1
#
_cell.length_a   1.000
_cell.length_b   1.000
_cell.length_c   1.000
_cell.angle_alpha   90.00
_cell.angle_beta   90.00
_cell.angle_gamma   90.00
#
_symmetry.space_group_name_H-M   'P 1'
#
loop_
_entity.id
_entity.type
_entity.pdbx_description
1 polymer ?
#
loop_
_entity_poly.entity_id
_entity_poly.type
_entity_poly.pdbx_seq_one_letter_code
_entity_poly.pdbx_strand_id
1 'polypeptide(L)'
;GAAVRYRDKEGREIGQKEWEKLNQKKKKRPREPAQHLEWGAGLVQRDEKKRTEEEERVLGQQPLARYEIDSSYDAVLRERERWDDPLRGKLDKADNEDDNKDTTTKTQTAVRKARPKCRFPAPPNRYGISPGYRWDGVVRGNGFEDKFLQAKNRRKWEAEQGYKWSIEEM
;
A
#
# COMPACT_ATOMS: atom_id res chain seq x y z
N GLY A 1 -13.53 -17.31 -52.93
CA GLY A 1 -13.14 -16.90 -51.57
C GLY A 1 -12.17 -17.91 -51.01
N ALA A 2 -11.17 -17.48 -50.23
CA ALA A 2 -10.16 -18.39 -49.68
C ALA A 2 -10.75 -19.31 -48.60
N ALA A 3 -10.46 -20.61 -48.67
CA ALA A 3 -10.90 -21.61 -47.69
C ALA A 3 -10.04 -21.53 -46.41
N VAL A 4 -10.68 -21.69 -45.24
CA VAL A 4 -10.02 -21.66 -43.92
C VAL A 4 -9.21 -22.95 -43.73
N ARG A 5 -7.90 -22.83 -43.45
CA ARG A 5 -7.02 -23.97 -43.16
C ARG A 5 -6.70 -24.06 -41.67
N TYR A 6 -6.85 -25.24 -41.09
CA TYR A 6 -6.51 -25.51 -39.70
C TYR A 6 -5.14 -26.18 -39.63
N ARG A 7 -4.32 -25.80 -38.64
CA ARG A 7 -2.97 -26.33 -38.45
C ARG A 7 -2.71 -26.74 -37.01
N ASP A 8 -1.88 -27.76 -36.84
CA ASP A 8 -1.43 -28.26 -35.55
C ASP A 8 -0.28 -27.43 -34.98
N LYS A 9 0.12 -27.69 -33.72
CA LYS A 9 1.25 -27.01 -33.07
C LYS A 9 2.58 -27.18 -33.84
N GLU A 10 2.71 -28.26 -34.61
CA GLU A 10 3.87 -28.56 -35.46
C GLU A 10 3.70 -28.04 -36.89
N GLY A 11 2.61 -27.30 -37.19
CA GLY A 11 2.38 -26.66 -38.48
C GLY A 11 1.77 -27.56 -39.57
N ARG A 12 1.45 -28.82 -39.26
CA ARG A 12 0.77 -29.74 -40.18
C ARG A 12 -0.69 -29.34 -40.39
N GLU A 13 -1.21 -29.47 -41.61
CA GLU A 13 -2.62 -29.19 -41.91
C GLU A 13 -3.51 -30.30 -41.35
N ILE A 14 -4.55 -29.90 -40.61
CA ILE A 14 -5.49 -30.79 -39.94
C ILE A 14 -6.92 -30.52 -40.42
N GLY A 15 -7.78 -31.53 -40.34
CA GLY A 15 -9.20 -31.36 -40.63
C GLY A 15 -9.94 -30.54 -39.57
N GLN A 16 -11.06 -29.92 -39.93
CA GLN A 16 -11.91 -29.12 -39.04
C GLN A 16 -12.33 -29.89 -37.77
N LYS A 17 -12.71 -31.17 -37.93
CA LYS A 17 -13.12 -32.04 -36.81
C LYS A 17 -11.98 -32.33 -35.82
N GLU A 18 -10.75 -32.38 -36.30
CA GLU A 18 -9.57 -32.65 -35.47
C GLU A 18 -9.17 -31.38 -34.70
N TRP A 19 -9.27 -30.22 -35.35
CA TRP A 19 -9.10 -28.92 -34.70
C TRP A 19 -10.11 -28.70 -33.56
N GLU A 20 -11.39 -29.02 -33.78
CA GLU A 20 -12.43 -28.92 -32.75
C GLU A 20 -12.16 -29.83 -31.56
N LYS A 21 -11.76 -31.08 -31.80
CA LYS A 21 -11.37 -32.03 -30.74
C LYS A 21 -10.17 -31.52 -29.94
N LEU A 22 -9.15 -30.96 -30.60
CA LEU A 22 -7.98 -30.40 -29.95
C LEU A 22 -8.34 -29.18 -29.09
N ASN A 23 -9.24 -28.33 -29.59
CA ASN A 23 -9.70 -27.14 -28.88
C ASN A 23 -10.59 -27.50 -27.67
N GLN A 24 -11.47 -28.51 -27.81
CA GLN A 24 -12.23 -29.05 -26.68
C GLN A 24 -11.32 -29.66 -25.61
N LYS A 25 -10.28 -30.40 -26.00
CA LYS A 25 -9.28 -30.92 -25.05
C LYS A 25 -8.57 -29.78 -24.31
N LYS A 26 -8.16 -28.71 -25.00
CA LYS A 26 -7.57 -27.51 -24.36
C LYS A 26 -8.52 -26.84 -23.36
N LYS A 27 -9.81 -26.73 -23.69
CA LYS A 27 -10.83 -26.16 -22.78
C LYS A 27 -11.12 -27.04 -21.56
N LYS A 28 -11.02 -28.37 -21.70
CA LYS A 28 -11.26 -29.35 -20.63
C LYS A 28 -10.04 -29.59 -19.73
N ARG A 29 -8.84 -29.15 -20.12
CA ARG A 29 -7.69 -29.18 -19.20
C ARG A 29 -7.98 -28.19 -18.07
N PRO A 30 -7.93 -28.62 -16.80
CA PRO A 30 -7.99 -27.67 -15.70
C PRO A 30 -6.88 -26.64 -15.95
N ARG A 31 -7.25 -25.36 -15.94
CA ARG A 31 -6.24 -24.30 -15.94
C ARG A 31 -5.39 -24.57 -14.72
N GLU A 32 -4.12 -24.93 -14.90
CA GLU A 32 -3.22 -25.03 -13.77
C GLU A 32 -3.32 -23.71 -13.01
N PRO A 33 -3.42 -23.75 -11.66
CA PRO A 33 -3.53 -22.53 -10.88
C PRO A 33 -2.37 -21.63 -11.32
N ALA A 34 -2.71 -20.41 -11.75
CA ALA A 34 -1.73 -19.46 -12.25
C ALA A 34 -0.58 -19.43 -11.24
N GLN A 35 0.63 -19.79 -11.71
CA GLN A 35 1.81 -19.86 -10.85
C GLN A 35 1.87 -18.57 -10.04
N HIS A 36 1.83 -18.70 -8.71
CA HIS A 36 1.75 -17.55 -7.81
C HIS A 36 3.10 -16.83 -7.92
N LEU A 37 3.17 -15.84 -8.82
CA LEU A 37 4.40 -15.14 -9.11
C LEU A 37 4.69 -14.27 -7.90
N GLU A 38 5.57 -14.74 -7.02
CA GLU A 38 5.93 -14.04 -5.78
C GLU A 38 6.44 -12.61 -6.05
N TRP A 39 6.97 -12.37 -7.24
CA TRP A 39 7.47 -11.08 -7.70
C TRP A 39 6.45 -10.25 -8.48
N GLY A 40 5.25 -10.78 -8.75
CA GLY A 40 4.17 -10.07 -9.44
C GLY A 40 3.32 -9.20 -8.52
N ALA A 41 3.35 -9.44 -7.21
CA ALA A 41 2.61 -8.67 -6.22
C ALA A 41 3.50 -7.57 -5.59
N GLY A 42 2.90 -6.42 -5.27
CA GLY A 42 3.63 -5.34 -4.62
C GLY A 42 4.12 -5.76 -3.23
N LEU A 43 5.38 -5.48 -2.90
CA LEU A 43 5.97 -5.82 -1.58
C LEU A 43 5.11 -5.30 -0.43
N VAL A 44 4.66 -4.04 -0.52
CA VAL A 44 3.80 -3.40 0.48
C VAL A 44 2.46 -4.13 0.63
N GLN A 45 1.84 -4.57 -0.48
CA GLN A 45 0.58 -5.31 -0.42
C GLN A 45 0.73 -6.65 0.30
N ARG A 46 1.89 -7.31 0.13
CA ARG A 46 2.19 -8.57 0.82
C ARG A 46 2.40 -8.35 2.32
N ASP A 47 3.15 -7.31 2.67
CA ASP A 47 3.39 -6.96 4.07
C ASP A 47 2.09 -6.51 4.77
N GLU A 48 1.27 -5.71 4.10
CA GLU A 48 -0.06 -5.33 4.58
C GLU A 48 -0.95 -6.56 4.79
N LYS A 49 -0.99 -7.51 3.83
CA LYS A 49 -1.78 -8.73 3.97
C LYS A 49 -1.38 -9.56 5.19
N LYS A 50 -0.06 -9.69 5.44
CA LYS A 50 0.44 -10.37 6.64
C LYS A 50 0.03 -9.64 7.92
N ARG A 51 0.18 -8.31 7.93
CA ARG A 51 -0.22 -7.49 9.08
C ARG A 51 -1.71 -7.62 9.37
N THR A 52 -2.56 -7.58 8.33
CA THR A 52 -4.01 -7.76 8.49
C THR A 52 -4.36 -9.16 8.99
N GLU A 53 -3.69 -10.21 8.51
CA GLU A 53 -3.91 -11.58 8.99
C GLU A 53 -3.52 -11.74 10.48
N GLU A 54 -2.43 -11.11 10.91
CA GLU A 54 -2.01 -11.09 12.31
C GLU A 54 -3.00 -10.30 13.19
N GLU A 55 -3.44 -9.12 12.72
CA GLU A 55 -4.47 -8.30 13.37
C GLU A 55 -5.79 -9.08 13.51
N GLU A 56 -6.26 -9.74 12.45
CA GLU A 56 -7.48 -10.57 12.46
C GLU A 56 -7.36 -11.74 13.45
N ARG A 57 -6.19 -12.39 13.52
CA ARG A 57 -5.96 -13.47 14.48
C ARG A 57 -6.04 -12.97 15.93
N VAL A 58 -5.47 -11.81 16.20
CA VAL A 58 -5.53 -11.18 17.53
C VAL A 58 -6.95 -10.75 17.87
N LEU A 59 -7.66 -10.11 16.93
CA LEU A 59 -9.05 -9.71 17.10
C LEU A 59 -9.98 -10.91 17.32
N GLY A 60 -9.74 -12.02 16.62
CA GLY A 60 -10.52 -13.26 16.80
C GLY A 60 -10.35 -13.92 18.18
N GLN A 61 -9.26 -13.61 18.89
CA GLN A 61 -9.05 -14.05 20.28
C GLN A 61 -9.68 -13.12 21.31
N GLN A 62 -10.10 -11.92 20.89
CA GLN A 62 -10.63 -10.90 21.79
C GLN A 62 -12.16 -10.98 21.92
N PRO A 63 -12.71 -10.52 23.07
CA PRO A 63 -14.15 -10.43 23.24
C PRO A 63 -14.76 -9.35 22.35
N LEU A 64 -16.04 -9.54 21.96
CA LEU A 64 -16.77 -8.60 21.10
C LEU A 64 -16.87 -7.19 21.70
N ALA A 65 -17.11 -7.09 23.02
CA ALA A 65 -17.19 -5.83 23.73
C ALA A 65 -16.00 -5.70 24.70
N ARG A 66 -15.29 -4.57 24.62
CA ARG A 66 -14.22 -4.19 25.56
C ARG A 66 -14.80 -3.19 26.56
N TYR A 67 -14.94 -3.59 27.81
CA TYR A 67 -15.54 -2.75 28.85
C TYR A 67 -14.49 -1.99 29.68
N GLU A 68 -13.34 -2.61 29.95
CA GLU A 68 -12.24 -2.03 30.72
C GLU A 68 -10.96 -1.92 29.88
N ILE A 69 -10.03 -1.07 30.32
CA ILE A 69 -8.71 -0.92 29.71
C ILE A 69 -7.92 -2.20 29.97
N ASP A 70 -7.81 -3.04 28.95
CA ASP A 70 -6.89 -4.18 28.97
C ASP A 70 -5.43 -3.71 28.87
N SER A 71 -4.51 -4.55 29.35
CA SER A 71 -3.06 -4.36 29.29
C SER A 71 -2.54 -3.99 27.89
N SER A 72 -3.10 -4.61 26.85
CA SER A 72 -2.75 -4.33 25.45
C SER A 72 -3.16 -2.91 25.02
N TYR A 73 -4.30 -2.42 25.49
CA TYR A 73 -4.79 -1.09 25.17
C TYR A 73 -4.07 -0.01 26.00
N ASP A 74 -3.74 -0.29 27.26
CA ASP A 74 -2.93 0.59 28.10
C ASP A 74 -1.54 0.80 27.48
N ALA A 75 -0.91 -0.25 26.94
CA ALA A 75 0.36 -0.14 26.23
C ALA A 75 0.28 0.86 25.04
N VAL A 76 -0.76 0.75 24.21
CA VAL A 76 -0.99 1.68 23.09
C VAL A 76 -1.20 3.11 23.57
N LEU A 77 -1.92 3.32 24.68
CA LEU A 77 -2.16 4.66 25.26
C LEU A 77 -0.88 5.29 25.83
N ARG A 78 0.04 4.48 26.35
CA ARG A 78 1.36 4.91 26.83
C ARG A 78 2.28 5.27 25.67
N GLU A 79 2.28 4.49 24.59
CA GLU A 79 3.08 4.75 23.38
C GLU A 79 2.59 5.97 22.58
N ARG A 80 1.31 6.35 22.72
CA ARG A 80 0.74 7.48 21.98
C ARG A 80 1.47 8.78 22.31
N GLU A 81 2.10 9.33 21.28
CA GLU A 81 2.75 10.63 21.32
C GLU A 81 1.73 11.76 21.56
N ARG A 82 2.03 12.63 22.53
CA ARG A 82 1.21 13.81 22.88
C ARG A 82 2.02 15.07 22.55
N TRP A 83 1.43 15.93 21.72
CA TRP A 83 2.10 17.14 21.25
C TRP A 83 2.35 18.16 22.37
N ASP A 84 1.44 18.23 23.34
CA ASP A 84 1.47 19.14 24.51
C ASP A 84 2.31 18.63 25.69
N ASP A 85 2.99 17.49 25.57
CA ASP A 85 3.68 16.90 26.72
C ASP A 85 4.98 17.67 27.05
N PRO A 86 5.10 18.30 28.23
CA PRO A 86 6.31 19.02 28.62
C PRO A 86 7.54 18.12 28.79
N LEU A 87 7.37 16.80 28.97
CA LEU A 87 8.46 15.84 29.11
C LEU A 87 8.97 15.31 27.75
N ARG A 88 8.23 15.50 26.67
CA ARG A 88 8.58 14.99 25.32
C ARG A 88 9.97 15.44 24.88
N GLY A 89 10.25 16.74 24.96
CA GLY A 89 11.55 17.30 24.58
C GLY A 89 12.74 16.89 25.48
N LYS A 90 12.48 16.20 26.60
CA LYS A 90 13.53 15.60 27.45
C LYS A 90 13.79 14.14 27.08
N LEU A 91 12.73 13.38 26.78
CA LEU A 91 12.82 11.98 26.35
C LEU A 91 13.53 11.86 25.00
N ASP A 92 13.17 12.71 24.02
CA ASP A 92 13.77 12.67 22.68
C ASP A 92 15.30 12.87 22.70
N LYS A 93 15.84 13.60 23.69
CA LYS A 93 17.30 13.84 23.78
C LYS A 93 18.07 12.60 24.21
N ALA A 94 17.47 11.74 25.04
CA ALA A 94 18.08 10.49 25.46
C ALA A 94 18.20 9.51 24.28
N ASP A 95 17.14 9.41 23.46
CA ASP A 95 17.12 8.48 22.32
C ASP A 95 18.05 8.93 21.17
N ASN A 96 18.28 10.24 21.00
CA ASN A 96 19.16 10.77 19.96
C ASN A 96 20.65 10.83 20.38
N GLU A 97 20.99 10.81 21.67
CA GLU A 97 22.39 10.78 22.14
C GLU A 97 23.06 9.42 21.90
N ASP A 98 22.29 8.33 21.94
CA ASP A 98 22.78 6.97 21.70
C ASP A 98 23.11 6.69 20.22
N ASP A 99 22.55 7.47 19.29
CA ASP A 99 22.85 7.35 17.86
C ASP A 99 24.17 8.01 17.43
N ASN A 100 24.69 8.95 18.23
CA ASN A 100 25.89 9.74 17.91
C ASN A 100 27.18 9.21 18.57
N LYS A 101 27.10 8.12 19.33
CA LYS A 101 28.22 7.54 20.08
C LYS A 101 28.54 6.11 19.62
N ASP A 102 29.05 5.97 18.41
CA ASP A 102 30.08 4.99 18.00
C ASP A 102 30.11 4.84 16.48
N THR A 103 30.99 5.61 15.84
CA THR A 103 31.31 5.49 14.41
C THR A 103 32.35 4.41 14.09
N THR A 104 32.80 3.61 15.06
CA THR A 104 33.97 2.73 14.83
C THR A 104 33.72 1.23 14.98
N THR A 105 32.61 0.80 15.58
CA THR A 105 32.35 -0.65 15.79
C THR A 105 30.87 -0.99 15.81
N LYS A 106 30.15 -0.75 14.70
CA LYS A 106 28.81 -1.33 14.51
C LYS A 106 28.92 -2.63 13.71
N THR A 107 28.95 -3.74 14.44
CA THR A 107 28.68 -5.09 13.94
C THR A 107 27.39 -5.10 13.12
N GLN A 108 27.41 -5.84 12.01
CA GLN A 108 26.44 -5.80 10.90
C GLN A 108 24.98 -6.18 11.23
N THR A 109 24.63 -6.34 12.51
CA THR A 109 23.42 -7.06 12.94
C THR A 109 22.37 -6.19 13.65
N ALA A 110 22.70 -4.96 14.06
CA ALA A 110 21.83 -4.12 14.90
C ALA A 110 21.39 -2.78 14.25
N VAL A 111 21.44 -2.68 12.93
CA VAL A 111 20.88 -1.53 12.21
C VAL A 111 20.12 -2.06 11.00
N ARG A 112 18.83 -2.37 11.17
CA ARG A 112 17.90 -2.28 10.04
C ARG A 112 17.91 -0.80 9.64
N LYS A 113 18.91 -0.37 8.86
CA LYS A 113 19.10 1.02 8.44
C LYS A 113 17.76 1.52 7.95
N ALA A 114 17.16 2.45 8.70
CA ALA A 114 15.98 3.16 8.27
C ALA A 114 16.22 3.56 6.82
N ARG A 115 15.32 3.14 5.92
CA ARG A 115 15.50 3.42 4.49
C ARG A 115 15.72 4.92 4.35
N PRO A 116 16.77 5.36 3.62
CA PRO A 116 17.02 6.78 3.50
C PRO A 116 15.75 7.48 2.99
N LYS A 117 15.47 8.65 3.55
CA LYS A 117 14.33 9.49 3.16
C LYS A 117 14.79 10.52 2.14
N CYS A 118 13.86 11.04 1.34
CA CYS A 118 14.18 12.13 0.43
C CYS A 118 14.57 13.39 1.21
N ARG A 119 15.55 14.12 0.68
CA ARG A 119 16.01 15.40 1.23
C ARG A 119 15.04 16.54 0.96
N PHE A 120 14.30 16.47 -0.15
CA PHE A 120 13.44 17.55 -0.62
C PHE A 120 11.98 17.33 -0.22
N PRO A 121 11.24 18.40 0.12
CA PRO A 121 9.81 18.32 0.34
C PRO A 121 9.11 17.96 -0.97
N ALA A 122 8.21 16.98 -0.91
CA ALA A 122 7.48 16.50 -2.08
C ALA A 122 6.13 17.21 -2.22
N PRO A 123 5.63 17.43 -3.45
CA PRO A 123 4.24 17.79 -3.63
C PRO A 123 3.33 16.66 -3.10
N PRO A 124 2.16 17.00 -2.53
CA PRO A 124 1.23 16.00 -2.04
C PRO A 124 0.69 15.14 -3.19
N ASN A 125 0.48 13.85 -2.92
CA ASN A 125 -0.16 12.92 -3.85
C ASN A 125 -1.35 12.23 -3.17
N ARG A 126 -2.19 11.58 -3.97
CA ARG A 126 -3.39 10.86 -3.48
C ARG A 126 -3.12 9.80 -2.41
N TYR A 127 -1.92 9.24 -2.38
CA TYR A 127 -1.58 8.06 -1.58
C TYR A 127 -0.67 8.39 -0.37
N GLY A 128 -0.31 9.65 -0.15
CA GLY A 128 0.66 10.05 0.89
C GLY A 128 2.06 9.44 0.73
N ILE A 129 2.40 8.92 -0.46
CA ILE A 129 3.68 8.22 -0.67
C ILE A 129 4.80 9.25 -0.76
N SER A 130 5.79 9.14 0.14
CA SER A 130 6.99 9.97 0.07
C SER A 130 7.86 9.59 -1.14
N PRO A 131 8.53 10.55 -1.78
CA PRO A 131 9.41 10.27 -2.90
C PRO A 131 10.62 9.44 -2.45
N GLY A 132 11.22 8.73 -3.40
CA GLY A 132 12.44 7.98 -3.15
C GLY A 132 13.59 8.91 -2.72
N TYR A 133 14.52 8.36 -1.93
CA TYR A 133 15.65 9.12 -1.38
C TYR A 133 16.54 9.82 -2.42
N ARG A 134 16.54 9.31 -3.66
CA ARG A 134 17.33 9.83 -4.80
C ARG A 134 16.59 10.87 -5.63
N TRP A 135 15.35 11.21 -5.28
CA TRP A 135 14.59 12.22 -6.01
C TRP A 135 15.27 13.59 -5.83
N ASP A 136 15.36 14.33 -6.93
CA ASP A 136 16.12 15.59 -7.04
C ASP A 136 15.29 16.84 -6.70
N GLY A 137 14.01 16.66 -6.31
CA GLY A 137 13.10 17.74 -5.99
C GLY A 137 12.42 18.39 -7.20
N VAL A 138 12.77 17.99 -8.43
CA VAL A 138 12.17 18.55 -9.65
C VAL A 138 10.88 17.79 -10.00
N VAL A 139 9.78 18.52 -10.08
CA VAL A 139 8.45 18.00 -10.44
C VAL A 139 8.37 17.80 -11.96
N ARG A 140 8.24 16.54 -12.40
CA ARG A 140 8.19 16.14 -13.82
C ARG A 140 6.84 15.54 -14.23
N GLY A 141 5.75 16.09 -13.71
CA GLY A 141 4.39 15.61 -13.97
C GLY A 141 3.60 16.51 -14.92
N ASN A 142 2.48 16.01 -15.43
CA ASN A 142 1.50 16.77 -16.23
C ASN A 142 0.56 17.66 -15.38
N GLY A 143 0.80 17.78 -14.07
CA GLY A 143 -0.07 18.52 -13.14
C GLY A 143 -1.38 17.81 -12.76
N PHE A 144 -1.55 16.52 -13.06
CA PHE A 144 -2.78 15.78 -12.75
C PHE A 144 -3.10 15.73 -11.24
N GLU A 145 -2.11 15.43 -10.40
CA GLU A 145 -2.34 15.29 -8.95
C GLU A 145 -2.81 16.61 -8.32
N ASP A 146 -2.27 17.75 -8.76
CA ASP A 146 -2.71 19.08 -8.32
C ASP A 146 -4.16 19.37 -8.75
N LYS A 147 -4.48 19.19 -10.04
CA LYS A 147 -5.86 19.34 -10.55
C LYS A 147 -6.85 18.42 -9.83
N PHE A 148 -6.43 17.20 -9.51
CA PHE A 148 -7.25 16.23 -8.78
C PHE A 148 -7.54 16.72 -7.35
N LEU A 149 -6.52 17.18 -6.62
CA LEU A 149 -6.68 17.70 -5.27
C LEU A 149 -7.56 18.95 -5.24
N GLN A 150 -7.38 19.87 -6.19
CA GLN A 150 -8.24 21.04 -6.36
C GLN A 150 -9.69 20.64 -6.63
N ALA A 151 -9.93 19.67 -7.51
CA ALA A 151 -11.28 19.18 -7.81
C ALA A 151 -11.92 18.50 -6.58
N LYS A 152 -11.16 17.75 -5.78
CA LYS A 152 -11.62 17.13 -4.54
C LYS A 152 -12.01 18.19 -3.51
N ASN A 153 -11.19 19.24 -3.34
CA ASN A 153 -11.48 20.34 -2.43
C ASN A 153 -12.70 21.15 -2.89
N ARG A 154 -12.81 21.43 -4.19
CA ARG A 154 -13.97 22.12 -4.76
C ARG A 154 -15.27 21.38 -4.48
N ARG A 155 -15.29 20.05 -4.70
CA ARG A 155 -16.47 19.21 -4.40
C ARG A 155 -16.87 19.24 -2.93
N LYS A 156 -15.89 19.21 -2.01
CA LYS A 156 -16.17 19.33 -0.58
C LYS A 156 -16.75 20.69 -0.24
N TRP A 157 -16.15 21.75 -0.78
CA TRP A 157 -16.64 23.12 -0.58
C TRP A 157 -18.06 23.31 -1.12
N GLU A 158 -18.37 22.83 -2.33
CA GLU A 158 -19.72 22.86 -2.90
C GLU A 158 -20.75 22.14 -2.02
N ALA A 159 -20.39 20.96 -1.49
CA ALA A 159 -21.27 20.21 -0.58
C ALA A 159 -21.52 20.96 0.75
N GLU A 160 -20.48 21.58 1.32
CA GLU A 160 -20.60 22.40 2.53
C GLU A 160 -21.43 23.67 2.30
N GLN A 161 -21.26 24.33 1.14
CA GLN A 161 -22.09 25.47 0.77
C GLN A 161 -23.55 25.05 0.58
N GLY A 162 -23.80 23.98 -0.18
CA GLY A 162 -25.15 23.45 -0.37
C GLY A 162 -25.84 23.10 0.95
N TYR A 163 -25.10 22.52 1.91
CA TYR A 163 -25.61 22.27 3.25
C TYR A 163 -25.98 23.56 3.99
N LYS A 164 -25.09 24.56 3.99
CA LYS A 164 -25.37 25.86 4.63
C LYS A 164 -26.59 26.56 4.02
N TRP A 165 -26.70 26.55 2.69
CA TRP A 165 -27.84 27.13 1.97
C TRP A 165 -29.14 26.41 2.30
N SER A 166 -29.12 25.07 2.40
CA SER A 166 -30.31 24.29 2.75
C SER A 166 -30.81 24.53 4.18
N ILE A 167 -29.94 25.02 5.07
CA ILE A 167 -30.29 25.34 6.46
C ILE A 167 -30.81 26.76 6.58
N GLU A 168 -30.33 27.69 5.76
CA GLU A 168 -30.70 29.11 5.84
C GLU A 168 -32.16 29.39 5.44
N GLU A 169 -32.78 28.49 4.66
CA GLU A 169 -34.18 28.60 4.23
C GLU A 169 -35.19 27.87 5.16
N MET A 170 -34.72 27.22 6.24
CA MET A 170 -35.54 26.55 7.27
C MET A 170 -35.64 27.38 8.54
#